data_AF-A0AAV2SAW7-F1
#
_entry.id   AF-A0AAV2SAW7-F1
#
_cell.length_a   1.000
_cell.length_b   1.000
_cell.length_c   1.000
_cell.angle_alpha   90.00
_cell.angle_beta   90.00
_cell.angle_gamma   90.00
#
_symmetry.space_group_name_H-M   'P 1'
#
loop_
_entity.id
_entity.type
_entity.pdbx_description
1 polymer ?
#
loop_
_entity_poly.entity_id
_entity_poly.type
_entity_poly.pdbx_seq_one_letter_code
_entity_poly.pdbx_strand_id
1 'polypeptide(L)'
;PNINMGKVKRLRQKYHNAAVKEKTETEIDLCSVKFQMPDIVPKLDLTTSSSKAEQSSNIFSGLQISLSKHDQKEEKNKCDHLDTMSICSTATKKREGTKKERRKKRHEEFLQKIDAVRAAEKKVNARKKREKTVIIGDLHPMIEALPTLEELLASANKAKKKKERPVSNKPKGQKKRRQEEKDMISDMAAFLAIHKDVHYQKDPFGIVQSAVSSRVIDENIKRVKTV
;
A
#
# COMPACT_ATOMS: atom_id res chain seq x y z
N PRO A 1 -41.79 -30.13 0.80
CA PRO A 1 -41.49 -30.44 2.22
C PRO A 1 -41.81 -29.24 3.14
N ASN A 2 -42.95 -29.28 3.82
CA ASN A 2 -43.32 -28.26 4.82
C ASN A 2 -42.40 -28.39 6.03
N ILE A 3 -41.48 -27.43 6.19
CA ILE A 3 -40.56 -27.38 7.32
C ILE A 3 -41.37 -26.97 8.55
N ASN A 4 -41.48 -27.88 9.52
CA ASN A 4 -42.16 -27.60 10.78
C ASN A 4 -41.44 -26.45 11.52
N MET A 5 -42.05 -25.28 11.52
CA MET A 5 -41.51 -24.04 12.10
C MET A 5 -41.16 -24.19 13.58
N GLY A 6 -41.82 -25.09 14.32
CA GLY A 6 -41.46 -25.39 15.70
C GLY A 6 -40.06 -26.00 15.84
N LYS A 7 -39.68 -26.89 14.91
CA LYS A 7 -38.34 -27.52 14.89
C LYS A 7 -37.24 -26.49 14.56
N VAL A 8 -37.52 -25.58 13.63
CA VAL A 8 -36.59 -24.49 13.26
C VAL A 8 -36.45 -23.48 14.39
N LYS A 9 -37.56 -23.07 15.03
CA LYS A 9 -37.52 -22.16 16.19
C LYS A 9 -36.72 -22.76 17.34
N ARG A 10 -36.91 -24.05 17.65
CA ARG A 10 -36.17 -24.74 18.72
C ARG A 10 -34.66 -24.84 18.44
N LEU A 11 -34.27 -25.15 17.20
CA LEU A 11 -32.87 -25.13 16.79
C LEU A 11 -32.26 -23.73 16.88
N ARG A 12 -32.97 -22.71 16.38
CA ARG A 12 -32.52 -21.31 16.45
C ARG A 12 -32.32 -20.85 17.90
N GLN A 13 -33.24 -21.20 18.78
CA GLN A 13 -33.15 -20.88 20.21
C GLN A 13 -31.96 -21.59 20.87
N LYS A 14 -31.71 -22.87 20.54
CA LYS A 14 -30.56 -23.63 21.05
C LYS A 14 -29.23 -22.94 20.70
N TYR A 15 -29.05 -22.54 19.43
CA TYR A 15 -27.82 -21.86 19.00
C TYR A 15 -27.69 -20.44 19.55
N HIS A 16 -28.79 -19.69 19.64
CA HIS A 16 -28.79 -18.35 20.23
C HIS A 16 -28.38 -18.38 21.72
N ASN A 17 -28.95 -19.30 22.50
CA ASN A 17 -28.64 -19.42 23.93
C ASN A 17 -27.18 -19.83 24.17
N ALA A 18 -26.61 -20.70 23.33
CA ALA A 18 -25.19 -21.06 23.43
C ALA A 18 -24.28 -19.85 23.17
N ALA A 19 -24.55 -19.09 22.10
CA ALA A 19 -23.76 -17.90 21.75
C ALA A 19 -23.89 -16.76 22.78
N VAL A 20 -25.06 -16.61 23.42
CA VAL A 20 -25.24 -15.63 24.51
C VAL A 20 -24.47 -16.04 25.76
N LYS A 21 -24.45 -17.33 26.12
CA LYS A 21 -23.66 -17.83 27.25
C LYS A 21 -22.16 -17.62 27.06
N GLU A 22 -21.65 -17.91 25.87
CA GLU A 22 -20.24 -17.65 25.53
C GLU A 22 -19.89 -16.16 25.67
N LYS A 23 -20.76 -15.25 25.25
CA LYS A 23 -20.55 -13.80 25.44
C LYS A 23 -20.52 -13.39 26.90
N THR A 24 -21.48 -13.86 27.70
CA THR A 24 -21.53 -13.53 29.13
C THR A 24 -20.31 -14.05 29.88
N GLU A 25 -19.77 -15.21 29.52
CA GLU A 25 -18.56 -15.75 30.15
C GLU A 25 -17.30 -14.99 29.71
N THR A 26 -17.21 -14.50 28.46
CA THR A 26 -16.08 -13.70 27.99
C THR A 26 -16.12 -12.22 28.44
N GLU A 27 -17.28 -11.68 28.79
CA GLU A 27 -17.43 -10.27 29.20
C GLU A 27 -17.27 -10.04 30.71
N ILE A 28 -17.43 -11.08 31.54
CA ILE A 28 -17.28 -10.97 33.01
C ILE A 28 -15.81 -10.81 33.45
N ASP A 29 -14.84 -11.21 32.63
CA ASP A 29 -13.40 -11.16 32.96
C ASP A 29 -12.66 -9.88 32.51
N LEU A 30 -13.34 -8.89 31.89
CA LEU A 30 -12.68 -7.69 31.33
C LEU A 30 -13.22 -6.34 31.83
N CYS A 31 -14.14 -6.31 32.80
CA CYS A 31 -14.74 -5.06 33.26
C CYS A 31 -14.73 -4.90 34.79
N SER A 32 -13.55 -4.78 35.39
CA SER A 32 -13.39 -4.22 36.75
C SER A 32 -12.22 -3.25 36.91
N VAL A 33 -11.75 -2.63 35.82
CA VAL A 33 -10.79 -1.52 35.92
C VAL A 33 -11.57 -0.21 35.86
N LYS A 34 -11.77 0.41 37.02
CA LYS A 34 -12.18 1.82 37.13
C LYS A 34 -11.08 2.69 36.50
N PHE A 35 -11.25 3.09 35.24
CA PHE A 35 -10.34 3.99 34.56
C PHE A 35 -10.66 5.43 34.99
N GLN A 36 -9.97 5.90 36.03
CA GLN A 36 -9.99 7.30 36.45
C GLN A 36 -8.95 8.04 35.61
N MET A 37 -9.40 8.96 34.76
CA MET A 37 -8.51 9.75 33.91
C MET A 37 -7.83 10.83 34.76
N PRO A 38 -6.48 10.91 34.79
CA PRO A 38 -5.82 12.09 35.31
C PRO A 38 -5.70 13.13 34.20
N ASP A 39 -6.32 14.29 34.41
CA ASP A 39 -6.09 15.50 33.61
C ASP A 39 -4.64 15.95 33.79
N ILE A 40 -3.78 15.59 32.83
CA ILE A 40 -2.42 16.11 32.75
C ILE A 40 -2.27 16.83 31.41
N VAL A 41 -2.68 18.09 31.40
CA VAL A 41 -2.27 19.06 30.39
C VAL A 41 -0.81 19.48 30.68
N PRO A 42 0.13 19.35 29.74
CA PRO A 42 1.47 19.88 29.92
C PRO A 42 1.41 21.41 29.91
N LYS A 43 1.77 22.03 31.03
CA LYS A 43 2.01 23.47 31.15
C LYS A 43 3.27 23.80 30.36
N LEU A 44 3.12 24.48 29.23
CA LEU A 44 4.23 24.98 28.42
C LEU A 44 4.63 26.35 28.97
N ASP A 45 5.68 26.40 29.80
CA ASP A 45 6.25 27.66 30.28
C ASP A 45 7.10 28.28 29.17
N LEU A 46 6.52 29.23 28.42
CA LEU A 46 7.28 30.17 27.59
C LEU A 46 7.56 31.44 28.40
N THR A 47 8.81 31.59 28.84
CA THR A 47 9.34 32.86 29.34
C THR A 47 9.52 33.83 28.16
N THR A 48 8.62 34.80 28.02
CA THR A 48 8.82 35.98 27.16
C THR A 48 9.19 37.17 28.04
N SER A 49 10.45 37.60 27.95
CA SER A 49 10.84 38.96 28.30
C SER A 49 10.38 39.90 27.19
N SER A 50 9.30 40.66 27.43
CA SER A 50 9.22 42.11 27.12
C SER A 50 7.78 42.62 27.17
N SER A 51 7.57 43.58 28.07
CA SER A 51 6.65 44.74 28.01
C SER A 51 5.16 44.54 27.65
N LYS A 52 4.33 44.90 28.64
CA LYS A 52 2.91 45.30 28.55
C LYS A 52 2.61 46.23 27.36
N ALA A 53 1.59 45.88 26.57
CA ALA A 53 0.49 46.77 26.17
C ALA A 53 -0.68 45.96 25.55
N GLU A 54 -1.81 45.97 26.27
CA GLU A 54 -3.20 46.05 25.79
C GLU A 54 -3.78 44.98 24.82
N GLN A 55 -4.69 44.17 25.39
CA GLN A 55 -5.81 43.53 24.70
C GLN A 55 -6.72 44.65 24.13
N SER A 56 -7.37 44.61 22.97
CA SER A 56 -7.90 43.50 22.19
C SER A 56 -8.09 43.97 20.74
N SER A 57 -7.35 43.40 19.79
CA SER A 57 -7.77 43.39 18.39
C SER A 57 -7.93 41.93 17.98
N ASN A 58 -9.07 41.61 17.38
CA ASN A 58 -9.38 40.25 16.95
C ASN A 58 -8.20 39.72 16.12
N ILE A 59 -7.65 38.56 16.50
CA ILE A 59 -6.47 37.94 15.85
C ILE A 59 -6.68 37.78 14.33
N PHE A 60 -7.94 37.74 13.88
CA PHE A 60 -8.36 37.61 12.50
C PHE A 60 -8.73 38.92 11.79
N SER A 61 -8.56 40.10 12.43
CA SER A 61 -8.96 41.38 11.84
C SER A 61 -8.22 41.73 10.54
N GLY A 62 -7.10 41.06 10.26
CA GLY A 62 -6.36 41.17 9.00
C GLY A 62 -6.75 40.16 7.92
N LEU A 63 -7.64 39.20 8.17
CA LEU A 63 -8.00 38.18 7.18
C LEU A 63 -9.16 38.65 6.28
N GLN A 64 -8.85 39.03 5.04
CA GLN A 64 -9.86 39.24 4.00
C GLN A 64 -10.10 37.96 3.21
N ILE A 65 -11.00 37.10 3.70
CA ILE A 65 -11.45 35.90 2.97
C ILE A 65 -12.62 36.28 2.06
N SER A 66 -12.36 36.49 0.77
CA SER A 66 -13.42 36.69 -0.22
C SER A 66 -14.05 35.34 -0.61
N LEU A 67 -15.17 34.97 0.02
CA LEU A 67 -15.92 33.74 -0.26
C LEU A 67 -16.36 33.61 -1.74
N SER A 68 -16.53 34.74 -2.43
CA SER A 68 -16.91 34.80 -3.85
C SER A 68 -15.86 34.26 -4.83
N LYS A 69 -14.60 34.07 -4.38
CA LYS A 69 -13.51 33.58 -5.24
C LYS A 69 -13.37 32.05 -5.23
N HIS A 70 -14.09 31.35 -4.35
CA HIS A 70 -13.95 29.90 -4.20
C HIS A 70 -14.83 29.08 -5.16
N ASP A 71 -15.93 29.66 -5.65
CA ASP A 71 -16.86 28.96 -6.55
C ASP A 71 -16.35 28.86 -8.00
N GLN A 72 -15.28 29.60 -8.35
CA GLN A 72 -14.82 29.75 -9.73
C GLN A 72 -13.62 28.87 -10.11
N LYS A 73 -13.16 27.97 -9.22
CA LYS A 73 -12.02 27.07 -9.51
C LYS A 73 -12.34 25.58 -9.44
N GLU A 74 -13.61 25.21 -9.54
CA GLU A 74 -14.01 23.81 -9.76
C GLU A 74 -14.19 23.51 -11.26
N GLU A 75 -13.18 23.84 -12.08
CA GLU A 75 -13.08 23.25 -13.41
C GLU A 75 -12.23 21.98 -13.37
N LYS A 76 -12.94 20.85 -13.42
CA LYS A 76 -12.53 19.55 -13.99
C LYS A 76 -11.36 18.82 -13.31
N ASN A 77 -11.66 18.08 -12.25
CA ASN A 77 -11.05 16.78 -12.05
C ASN A 77 -12.15 15.71 -11.99
N LYS A 78 -12.25 14.86 -13.02
CA LYS A 78 -13.12 13.65 -13.01
C LYS A 78 -12.66 12.60 -11.97
N CYS A 79 -11.75 12.96 -11.06
CA CYS A 79 -11.13 12.08 -10.08
C CYS A 79 -11.74 12.22 -8.67
N ASP A 80 -12.52 13.27 -8.40
CA ASP A 80 -12.97 13.60 -7.04
C ASP A 80 -14.16 12.74 -6.58
N HIS A 81 -14.73 11.95 -7.49
CA HIS A 81 -15.72 10.94 -7.14
C HIS A 81 -15.12 9.74 -6.38
N LEU A 82 -13.78 9.63 -6.29
CA LEU A 82 -13.14 8.57 -5.50
C LEU A 82 -12.89 8.99 -4.05
N ASP A 83 -12.63 10.28 -3.81
CA ASP A 83 -12.37 10.81 -2.47
C ASP A 83 -13.65 10.98 -1.64
N THR A 84 -14.80 11.08 -2.29
CA THR A 84 -16.12 11.10 -1.65
C THR A 84 -16.69 9.70 -1.37
N MET A 85 -16.03 8.63 -1.85
CA MET A 85 -16.52 7.26 -1.71
C MET A 85 -15.72 6.46 -0.68
N SER A 86 -16.44 5.82 0.25
CA SER A 86 -15.83 4.87 1.18
C SER A 86 -15.08 3.72 0.46
N ILE A 87 -14.06 3.16 1.11
CA ILE A 87 -13.29 2.00 0.62
C ILE A 87 -14.20 0.80 0.30
N CYS A 88 -15.33 0.65 1.03
CA CYS A 88 -16.35 -0.36 0.73
C CYS A 88 -17.02 -0.14 -0.64
N SER A 89 -17.23 1.11 -1.05
CA SER A 89 -17.85 1.44 -2.34
C SER A 89 -16.91 1.19 -3.51
N THR A 90 -15.61 1.48 -3.37
CA THR A 90 -14.61 1.26 -4.43
C THR A 90 -14.34 -0.23 -4.68
N ALA A 91 -14.37 -1.08 -3.64
CA ALA A 91 -14.29 -2.53 -3.78
C ALA A 91 -15.49 -3.15 -4.53
N THR A 92 -16.65 -2.48 -4.52
CA THR A 92 -17.87 -2.98 -5.17
C THR A 92 -18.05 -2.55 -6.62
N LYS A 93 -17.08 -1.86 -7.23
CA LYS A 93 -17.13 -1.46 -8.64
C LYS A 93 -17.21 -2.63 -9.63
N LYS A 94 -17.00 -3.88 -9.19
CA LYS A 94 -17.24 -5.11 -9.98
C LYS A 94 -18.70 -5.61 -9.94
N ARG A 95 -19.69 -4.74 -9.75
CA ARG A 95 -21.11 -5.13 -9.79
C ARG A 95 -21.77 -4.68 -11.10
N GLU A 96 -21.03 -4.74 -12.19
CA GLU A 96 -21.57 -4.64 -13.53
C GLU A 96 -22.40 -5.89 -13.85
N GLY A 97 -23.54 -5.70 -14.51
CA GLY A 97 -24.42 -6.77 -14.96
C GLY A 97 -25.80 -6.81 -14.31
N THR A 98 -26.73 -7.49 -14.97
CA THR A 98 -28.11 -7.62 -14.52
C THR A 98 -28.22 -8.39 -13.19
N LYS A 99 -29.35 -8.27 -12.47
CA LYS A 99 -29.60 -9.04 -11.22
C LYS A 99 -29.43 -10.55 -11.44
N LYS A 100 -29.78 -11.04 -12.63
CA LYS A 100 -29.64 -12.44 -13.04
C LYS A 100 -28.16 -12.84 -13.14
N GLU A 101 -27.34 -12.06 -13.83
CA GLU A 101 -25.89 -12.31 -13.95
C GLU A 101 -25.20 -12.29 -12.59
N ARG A 102 -25.55 -11.34 -11.73
CA ARG A 102 -24.98 -11.25 -10.37
C ARG A 102 -25.32 -12.47 -9.52
N ARG A 103 -26.54 -13.00 -9.64
CA ARG A 103 -26.95 -14.24 -8.96
C ARG A 103 -26.19 -15.45 -9.51
N LYS A 104 -26.02 -15.53 -10.84
CA LYS A 104 -25.26 -16.59 -11.50
C LYS A 104 -23.80 -16.60 -11.05
N LYS A 105 -23.13 -15.44 -11.09
CA LYS A 105 -21.75 -15.27 -10.65
C LYS A 105 -21.55 -15.70 -9.19
N ARG A 106 -22.45 -15.29 -8.29
CA ARG A 106 -22.39 -15.73 -6.88
C ARG A 106 -22.50 -17.25 -6.76
N HIS A 107 -23.38 -17.88 -7.54
CA HIS A 107 -23.53 -19.33 -7.54
C HIS A 107 -22.28 -20.02 -8.08
N GLU A 108 -21.71 -19.54 -9.19
CA GLU A 108 -20.46 -20.03 -9.76
C GLU A 108 -19.28 -19.89 -8.78
N GLU A 109 -19.10 -18.72 -8.17
CA GLU A 109 -18.08 -18.49 -7.14
C GLU A 109 -18.26 -19.41 -5.92
N PHE A 110 -19.51 -19.72 -5.56
CA PHE A 110 -19.81 -20.65 -4.47
C PHE A 110 -19.46 -22.09 -4.85
N LEU A 111 -19.78 -22.53 -6.07
CA LEU A 111 -19.39 -23.84 -6.57
C LEU A 111 -17.86 -23.97 -6.67
N GLN A 112 -17.18 -22.95 -7.21
CA GLN A 112 -15.71 -22.90 -7.27
C GLN A 112 -15.08 -23.06 -5.88
N LYS A 113 -15.66 -22.43 -4.84
CA LYS A 113 -15.18 -22.60 -3.46
C LYS A 113 -15.36 -24.03 -2.96
N ILE A 114 -16.52 -24.64 -3.21
CA ILE A 114 -16.77 -26.03 -2.84
C ILE A 114 -15.78 -26.96 -3.54
N ASP A 115 -15.57 -26.75 -4.83
CA ASP A 115 -14.68 -27.59 -5.63
C ASP A 115 -13.22 -27.41 -5.24
N ALA A 116 -12.79 -26.20 -4.85
CA ALA A 116 -11.47 -25.95 -4.30
C ALA A 116 -11.23 -26.73 -2.99
N VAL A 117 -12.22 -26.75 -2.09
CA VAL A 117 -12.16 -27.52 -0.83
C VAL A 117 -12.08 -29.03 -1.14
N ARG A 118 -12.96 -29.54 -2.01
CA ARG A 118 -12.93 -30.96 -2.41
C ARG A 118 -11.61 -31.34 -3.07
N ALA A 119 -11.04 -30.46 -3.89
CA ALA A 119 -9.74 -30.70 -4.52
C ALA A 119 -8.61 -30.77 -3.48
N ALA A 120 -8.63 -29.89 -2.48
CA ALA A 120 -7.68 -29.93 -1.37
C ALA A 120 -7.80 -31.24 -0.55
N GLU A 121 -9.03 -31.66 -0.22
CA GLU A 121 -9.29 -32.93 0.49
C GLU A 121 -8.80 -34.14 -0.32
N LYS A 122 -9.06 -34.16 -1.63
CA LYS A 122 -8.54 -35.21 -2.54
C LYS A 122 -7.01 -35.26 -2.54
N LYS A 123 -6.34 -34.11 -2.58
CA LYS A 123 -4.87 -34.02 -2.50
C LYS A 123 -4.34 -34.58 -1.18
N VAL A 124 -4.97 -34.25 -0.05
CA VAL A 124 -4.60 -34.78 1.27
C VAL A 124 -4.78 -36.30 1.35
N ASN A 125 -5.91 -36.81 0.86
CA ASN A 125 -6.17 -38.25 0.85
C ASN A 125 -5.21 -39.00 -0.08
N ALA A 126 -4.88 -38.43 -1.24
CA ALA A 126 -3.88 -38.99 -2.14
C ALA A 126 -2.48 -39.00 -1.49
N ARG A 127 -2.08 -37.91 -0.84
CA ARG A 127 -0.84 -37.83 -0.05
C ARG A 127 -0.76 -38.93 1.00
N LYS A 128 -1.79 -39.09 1.84
CA LYS A 128 -1.85 -40.17 2.85
C LYS A 128 -1.73 -41.57 2.25
N LYS A 129 -2.20 -41.80 1.01
CA LYS A 129 -2.03 -43.07 0.30
C LYS A 129 -0.60 -43.26 -0.19
N ARG A 130 0.03 -42.21 -0.72
CA ARG A 130 1.43 -42.23 -1.20
C ARG A 130 2.43 -42.41 -0.06
N GLU A 131 2.21 -41.73 1.07
CA GLU A 131 3.03 -41.87 2.28
C GLU A 131 3.04 -43.31 2.83
N LYS A 132 1.97 -44.09 2.60
CA LYS A 132 1.90 -45.50 3.01
C LYS A 132 2.69 -46.45 2.11
N THR A 133 3.30 -45.97 1.03
CA THR A 133 4.13 -46.84 0.17
C THR A 133 5.45 -47.17 0.88
N VAL A 134 5.57 -48.43 1.28
CA VAL A 134 6.59 -48.90 2.26
C VAL A 134 8.03 -48.66 1.81
N ILE A 135 8.30 -48.78 0.51
CA ILE A 135 9.69 -48.84 0.01
C ILE A 135 10.27 -47.43 -0.24
N ILE A 136 9.44 -46.43 -0.57
CA ILE A 136 9.93 -45.15 -1.12
C ILE A 136 9.26 -43.91 -0.47
N GLY A 137 8.15 -44.05 0.26
CA GLY A 137 7.43 -42.90 0.83
C GLY A 137 6.75 -42.01 -0.24
N ASP A 138 6.46 -40.73 0.08
CA ASP A 138 5.84 -39.79 -0.87
C ASP A 138 6.89 -39.00 -1.68
N LEU A 139 7.06 -39.36 -2.97
CA LEU A 139 7.93 -38.64 -3.90
C LEU A 139 7.30 -37.38 -4.52
N HIS A 140 5.99 -37.17 -4.35
CA HIS A 140 5.30 -36.06 -5.01
C HIS A 140 5.81 -34.66 -4.63
N PRO A 141 6.26 -34.39 -3.39
CA PRO A 141 6.86 -33.09 -3.05
C PRO A 141 8.09 -32.75 -3.89
N MET A 142 8.89 -33.75 -4.28
CA MET A 142 10.05 -33.54 -5.16
C MET A 142 9.61 -33.13 -6.56
N ILE A 143 8.50 -33.67 -7.06
CA ILE A 143 7.95 -33.34 -8.38
C ILE A 143 7.30 -31.95 -8.35
N GLU A 144 6.56 -31.61 -7.29
CA GLU A 144 5.90 -30.30 -7.15
C GLU A 144 6.90 -29.15 -6.97
N ALA A 145 8.07 -29.41 -6.37
CA ALA A 145 9.14 -28.43 -6.25
C ALA A 145 9.82 -28.09 -7.59
N LEU A 146 9.55 -28.86 -8.65
CA LEU A 146 10.10 -28.58 -9.98
C LEU A 146 9.18 -27.66 -10.78
N PRO A 147 9.73 -26.65 -11.47
CA PRO A 147 8.94 -25.79 -12.35
C PRO A 147 8.34 -26.60 -13.50
N THR A 148 7.13 -26.22 -13.92
CA THR A 148 6.50 -26.85 -15.08
C THR A 148 7.24 -26.46 -16.37
N LEU A 149 7.16 -27.31 -17.41
CA LEU A 149 7.79 -27.01 -18.69
C LEU A 149 7.29 -25.68 -19.29
N GLU A 150 6.01 -25.36 -19.09
CA GLU A 150 5.42 -24.08 -19.48
C GLU A 150 6.04 -22.90 -18.74
N GLU A 151 6.27 -23.04 -17.42
CA GLU A 151 6.96 -22.03 -16.62
C GLU A 151 8.41 -21.84 -17.08
N LEU A 152 9.11 -22.92 -17.42
CA LEU A 152 10.46 -22.87 -17.96
C LEU A 152 10.49 -22.13 -19.30
N LEU A 153 9.60 -22.46 -20.24
CA LEU A 153 9.49 -21.77 -21.52
C LEU A 153 9.11 -20.29 -21.34
N ALA A 154 8.18 -19.99 -20.44
CA ALA A 154 7.82 -18.61 -20.11
C ALA A 154 8.99 -17.84 -19.47
N SER A 155 9.77 -18.48 -18.61
CA SER A 155 10.94 -17.87 -17.96
C SER A 155 12.08 -17.60 -18.95
N ALA A 156 12.36 -18.53 -19.87
CA ALA A 156 13.34 -18.38 -20.94
C ALA A 156 12.98 -17.21 -21.88
N ASN A 157 11.69 -17.07 -22.19
CA ASN A 157 11.18 -15.96 -23.00
C ASN A 157 11.21 -14.61 -22.26
N LYS A 158 11.07 -14.61 -20.93
CA LYS A 158 11.19 -13.39 -20.09
C LYS A 158 12.65 -12.94 -19.93
N ALA A 159 13.60 -13.86 -19.86
CA ALA A 159 15.02 -13.54 -19.80
C ALA A 159 15.49 -12.77 -21.04
N LYS A 160 15.00 -13.13 -22.23
CA LYS A 160 15.25 -12.41 -23.50
C LYS A 160 14.52 -11.05 -23.60
N LYS A 161 13.59 -10.76 -22.70
CA LYS A 161 12.82 -9.50 -22.61
C LYS A 161 13.26 -8.60 -21.46
N LYS A 162 14.47 -8.76 -20.92
CA LYS A 162 15.14 -7.66 -20.19
C LYS A 162 15.60 -6.57 -21.17
N LYS A 163 14.67 -6.06 -21.98
CA LYS A 163 14.87 -4.79 -22.68
C LYS A 163 14.80 -3.70 -21.63
N GLU A 164 15.72 -2.75 -21.75
CA GLU A 164 15.81 -1.54 -20.95
C GLU A 164 14.41 -1.00 -20.67
N ARG A 165 14.08 -0.81 -19.39
CA ARG A 165 12.76 -0.29 -19.02
C ARG A 165 12.60 1.06 -19.72
N PRO A 166 11.50 1.29 -20.48
CA PRO A 166 11.30 2.58 -21.12
C PRO A 166 11.33 3.66 -20.04
N VAL A 167 12.20 4.65 -20.21
CA VAL A 167 12.28 5.80 -19.33
C VAL A 167 10.91 6.46 -19.33
N SER A 168 10.24 6.44 -18.18
CA SER A 168 8.89 7.00 -18.04
C SER A 168 8.96 8.51 -18.24
N ASN A 169 8.31 9.02 -19.28
CA ASN A 169 8.15 10.46 -19.54
C ASN A 169 7.12 11.15 -18.61
N LYS A 170 6.59 10.44 -17.60
CA LYS A 170 5.66 11.04 -16.64
C LYS A 170 6.43 11.99 -15.71
N PRO A 171 5.89 13.19 -15.42
CA PRO A 171 6.51 14.08 -14.44
C PRO A 171 6.63 13.33 -13.11
N LYS A 172 7.84 13.32 -12.55
CA LYS A 172 8.09 12.72 -11.23
C LYS A 172 7.28 13.51 -10.20
N GLY A 173 6.57 12.80 -9.33
CA GLY A 173 5.86 13.43 -8.22
C GLY A 173 6.81 14.22 -7.31
N GLN A 174 6.25 15.17 -6.54
CA GLN A 174 7.00 15.95 -5.57
C GLN A 174 7.73 15.02 -4.59
N LYS A 175 9.00 15.33 -4.29
CA LYS A 175 9.79 14.57 -3.32
C LYS A 175 9.22 14.84 -1.92
N LYS A 176 9.47 13.93 -0.97
CA LYS A 176 9.11 14.19 0.43
C LYS A 176 10.03 15.27 0.99
N ARG A 177 9.52 16.20 1.80
CA ARG A 177 10.30 17.29 2.43
C ARG A 177 11.62 16.85 3.06
N ARG A 178 11.64 15.72 3.78
CA ARG A 178 12.87 15.15 4.38
C ARG A 178 13.91 14.70 3.35
N GLN A 179 13.47 14.25 2.18
CA GLN A 179 14.38 13.87 1.09
C GLN A 179 14.93 15.11 0.41
N GLU A 180 14.10 16.12 0.19
CA GLU A 180 14.54 17.40 -0.38
C GLU A 180 15.59 18.07 0.52
N GLU A 181 15.39 18.04 1.84
CA GLU A 181 16.36 18.55 2.80
C GLU A 181 17.69 17.79 2.75
N LYS A 182 17.65 16.45 2.64
CA LYS A 182 18.86 15.63 2.50
C LYS A 182 19.59 15.90 1.19
N ASP A 183 18.85 15.99 0.09
CA ASP A 183 19.40 16.30 -1.23
C ASP A 183 20.07 17.69 -1.18
N MET A 184 19.40 18.69 -0.58
CA MET A 184 19.94 20.04 -0.41
C MET A 184 21.22 20.07 0.44
N ILE A 185 21.26 19.35 1.57
CA ILE A 185 22.45 19.26 2.42
C ILE A 185 23.61 18.59 1.65
N SER A 186 23.30 17.53 0.91
CA SER A 186 24.28 16.84 0.06
C SER A 186 24.84 17.77 -1.02
N ASP A 187 23.97 18.54 -1.68
CA ASP A 187 24.35 19.50 -2.71
C ASP A 187 25.22 20.63 -2.12
N MET A 188 24.82 21.19 -0.97
CA MET A 188 25.62 22.19 -0.25
C MET A 188 27.01 21.66 0.09
N ALA A 189 27.11 20.42 0.59
CA ALA A 189 28.39 19.81 0.91
C ALA A 189 29.26 19.61 -0.34
N ALA A 190 28.67 19.19 -1.46
CA ALA A 190 29.37 19.06 -2.74
C ALA A 190 29.88 20.42 -3.26
N PHE A 191 29.07 21.47 -3.20
CA PHE A 191 29.49 22.81 -3.60
C PHE A 191 30.61 23.35 -2.73
N LEU A 192 30.54 23.16 -1.42
CA LEU A 192 31.61 23.57 -0.52
C LEU A 192 32.91 22.80 -0.78
N ALA A 193 32.83 21.53 -1.19
CA ALA A 193 34.01 20.77 -1.59
C ALA A 193 34.63 21.37 -2.86
N ILE A 194 33.84 21.58 -3.91
CA ILE A 194 34.31 22.17 -5.18
C ILE A 194 34.91 23.56 -4.95
N HIS A 195 34.28 24.39 -4.11
CA HIS A 195 34.76 25.73 -3.82
C HIS A 195 36.10 25.73 -3.05
N LYS A 196 36.40 24.68 -2.28
CA LYS A 196 37.68 24.53 -1.59
C LYS A 196 38.81 24.13 -2.53
N ASP A 197 38.50 23.60 -3.72
CA ASP A 197 39.51 23.17 -4.67
C ASP A 197 40.20 24.37 -5.33
N VAL A 198 41.54 24.42 -5.18
CA VAL A 198 42.39 25.51 -5.69
C VAL A 198 42.27 25.67 -7.21
N HIS A 199 42.12 24.56 -7.92
CA HIS A 199 42.01 24.58 -9.38
C HIS A 199 40.69 25.21 -9.83
N TYR A 200 39.59 24.94 -9.11
CA TYR A 200 38.27 25.50 -9.42
C TYR A 200 38.21 27.00 -9.21
N GLN A 201 38.89 27.51 -8.18
CA GLN A 201 39.00 28.96 -7.95
C GLN A 201 39.80 29.68 -9.05
N LYS A 202 40.78 29.02 -9.66
CA LYS A 202 41.63 29.61 -10.71
C LYS A 202 40.94 29.64 -12.07
N ASP A 203 40.36 28.52 -12.48
CA ASP A 203 39.68 28.39 -13.78
C ASP A 203 38.46 27.45 -13.67
N PRO A 204 37.29 27.99 -13.30
CA PRO A 204 36.09 27.16 -13.13
C PRO A 204 35.58 26.61 -14.47
N PHE A 205 35.72 27.35 -15.56
CA PHE A 205 35.20 26.95 -16.87
C PHE A 205 36.06 25.86 -17.50
N GLY A 206 37.39 25.94 -17.40
CA GLY A 206 38.30 24.92 -17.91
C GLY A 206 38.11 23.57 -17.24
N ILE A 207 37.90 23.54 -15.92
CA ILE A 207 37.63 22.29 -15.19
C ILE A 207 36.29 21.69 -15.62
N VAL A 208 35.24 22.50 -15.71
CA VAL A 208 33.93 22.01 -16.15
C VAL A 208 34.02 21.46 -17.57
N GLN A 209 34.73 22.15 -18.48
CA GLN A 209 34.95 21.68 -19.84
C GLN A 209 35.68 20.32 -19.86
N SER A 210 36.77 20.18 -19.11
CA SER A 210 37.52 18.92 -19.00
C SER A 210 36.65 17.77 -18.44
N ALA A 211 35.86 18.05 -17.39
CA ALA A 211 34.97 17.07 -16.79
C ALA A 211 33.86 16.62 -17.75
N VAL A 212 33.25 17.56 -18.48
CA VAL A 212 32.22 17.26 -19.49
C VAL A 212 32.81 16.45 -20.64
N SER A 213 33.99 16.85 -21.16
CA SER A 213 34.68 16.08 -22.22
C SER A 213 35.00 14.66 -21.78
N SER A 214 35.54 14.49 -20.57
CA SER A 214 35.82 13.16 -19.99
C SER A 214 34.55 12.33 -19.85
N ARG A 215 33.45 12.95 -19.39
CA ARG A 215 32.16 12.27 -19.24
C ARG A 215 31.59 11.78 -20.57
N VAL A 216 31.68 12.58 -21.63
CA VAL A 216 31.21 12.20 -22.97
C VAL A 216 32.04 11.03 -23.52
N ILE A 217 33.36 11.03 -23.30
CA ILE A 217 34.25 9.94 -23.71
C ILE A 217 33.87 8.64 -22.98
N ASP A 218 33.67 8.70 -21.67
CA ASP A 218 33.26 7.54 -20.87
C ASP A 218 31.92 6.95 -21.32
N GLU A 219 30.95 7.81 -21.66
CA GLU A 219 29.65 7.37 -22.17
C GLU A 219 29.78 6.71 -23.53
N ASN A 220 30.63 7.24 -24.42
CA ASN A 220 30.91 6.61 -25.71
C ASN A 220 31.59 5.24 -25.55
N ILE A 221 32.58 5.13 -24.65
CA ILE A 221 33.25 3.85 -24.36
C ILE A 221 32.25 2.84 -23.80
N LYS A 222 31.37 3.25 -22.88
CA LYS A 222 30.32 2.38 -22.33
C LYS A 222 29.38 1.88 -23.42
N ARG A 223 28.95 2.76 -24.33
CA ARG A 223 28.11 2.37 -25.47
C ARG A 223 28.79 1.36 -26.38
N VAL A 224 30.08 1.53 -26.69
CA VAL A 224 30.85 0.58 -27.52
C VAL A 224 31.00 -0.78 -26.82
N LYS A 225 31.23 -0.81 -25.50
CA LYS A 225 31.37 -2.06 -24.73
C LYS A 225 30.07 -2.84 -24.54
N THR A 226 28.91 -2.20 -24.73
CA THR A 226 27.59 -2.82 -24.58
C THR A 226 27.03 -3.43 -25.88
N VAL A 227 27.71 -3.21 -27.01
CA VAL A 227 27.43 -3.85 -28.32
C VAL A 227 28.28 -5.09 -28.47
#